data_AF-A0A831ZCR6-F1
#
_entry.id   AF-A0A831ZCR6-F1
#
_cell.length_a   1.000
_cell.length_b   1.000
_cell.length_c   1.000
_cell.angle_alpha   90.00
_cell.angle_beta   90.00
_cell.angle_gamma   90.00
#
_symmetry.space_group_name_H-M   'P 1'
#
loop_
_entity.id
_entity.type
_entity.pdbx_description
1 polymer ?
#
loop_
_entity_poly.entity_id
_entity_poly.type
_entity_poly.pdbx_seq_one_letter_code
_entity_poly.pdbx_strand_id
1 'polypeptide(L)'
;YKTLSDHPFLRLSTFSECLNQPDTVKKIPHLVTGSWVYGTLSTWIGDTDKNRAWEMLGDAKICYDRVVSGGALSDEQREQATIELAICEGSDWFWWFGDYNSTDIVSDFEQLYRSNLQNLYRVLDMEPPSYLFDSFTFGGGSPEMGGAMRTGNES
;
A
#
# COMPACT_ATOMS: atom_id res chain seq x y z
N TYR A 1 25.72 -9.82 14.33
CA TYR A 1 26.31 -10.38 13.09
C TYR A 1 27.60 -11.16 13.31
N LYS A 2 28.60 -10.65 14.05
CA LYS A 2 29.90 -11.32 14.23
C LYS A 2 29.80 -12.79 14.66
N THR A 3 29.00 -13.09 15.69
CA THR A 3 28.74 -14.48 16.14
C THR A 3 28.13 -15.38 15.06
N LEU A 4 27.28 -14.85 14.17
CA LEU A 4 26.70 -15.61 13.06
C LEU A 4 27.69 -15.79 11.90
N SER A 5 28.54 -14.80 11.68
CA SER A 5 29.57 -14.83 10.63
C SER A 5 30.70 -15.81 10.96
N ASP A 6 31.03 -15.94 12.24
CA ASP A 6 32.09 -16.85 12.73
C ASP A 6 31.55 -18.27 13.02
N HIS A 7 30.25 -18.51 12.79
CA HIS A 7 29.61 -19.78 13.11
C HIS A 7 30.00 -20.86 12.08
N PRO A 8 30.55 -22.01 12.50
CA PRO A 8 31.16 -22.99 11.58
C PRO A 8 30.16 -23.66 10.62
N PHE A 9 28.86 -23.59 10.91
CA PHE A 9 27.80 -24.20 10.11
C PHE A 9 26.87 -23.20 9.42
N LEU A 10 27.06 -21.90 9.59
CA LEU A 10 26.22 -20.90 8.95
C LEU A 10 27.06 -20.08 7.97
N ARG A 11 26.56 -19.96 6.74
CA ARG A 11 27.10 -19.02 5.76
C ARG A 11 26.12 -17.87 5.63
N LEU A 12 26.52 -16.69 6.08
CA LEU A 12 25.79 -15.47 5.76
C LEU A 12 25.88 -15.22 4.26
N SER A 13 24.75 -14.89 3.64
CA SER A 13 24.64 -14.68 2.21
C SER A 13 23.56 -13.65 1.95
N THR A 14 23.72 -12.91 0.87
CA THR A 14 22.66 -12.10 0.28
C THR A 14 21.75 -12.97 -0.58
N PHE A 15 20.56 -12.49 -0.89
CA PHE A 15 19.64 -13.18 -1.80
C PHE A 15 20.26 -13.34 -3.20
N SER A 16 20.94 -12.31 -3.70
CA SER A 16 21.65 -12.36 -4.99
C SER A 16 22.72 -13.45 -5.05
N GLU A 17 23.50 -13.63 -3.99
CA GLU A 17 24.50 -14.70 -3.89
C GLU A 17 23.86 -16.10 -3.80
N CYS A 18 22.69 -16.22 -3.17
CA CYS A 18 21.94 -17.48 -3.14
C CYS A 18 21.40 -17.85 -4.53
N LEU A 19 20.91 -16.87 -5.30
CA LEU A 19 20.39 -17.09 -6.66
C LEU A 19 21.48 -17.50 -7.66
N ASN A 20 22.71 -17.03 -7.46
CA ASN A 20 23.85 -17.38 -8.33
C ASN A 20 24.44 -18.77 -8.03
N GLN A 21 23.90 -19.49 -7.04
CA GLN A 21 24.31 -20.85 -6.71
C GLN A 21 23.40 -21.85 -7.45
N PRO A 22 23.98 -22.77 -8.26
CA PRO A 22 23.24 -23.60 -9.20
C PRO A 22 22.22 -24.55 -8.56
N ASP A 23 22.37 -24.90 -7.28
CA ASP A 23 21.55 -25.91 -6.59
C ASP A 23 20.48 -25.33 -5.64
N THR A 24 20.36 -24.00 -5.55
CA THR A 24 19.58 -23.34 -4.49
C THR A 24 18.15 -22.97 -4.91
N VAL A 25 17.90 -22.85 -6.21
CA VAL A 25 16.61 -22.39 -6.75
C VAL A 25 15.70 -23.58 -7.02
N LYS A 26 14.77 -23.85 -6.08
CA LYS A 26 13.72 -24.85 -6.27
C LYS A 26 12.50 -24.22 -6.94
N LYS A 27 11.88 -24.96 -7.86
CA LYS A 27 10.62 -24.53 -8.48
C LYS A 27 9.46 -24.68 -7.49
N ILE A 28 8.68 -23.61 -7.36
CA ILE A 28 7.37 -23.66 -6.70
C ILE A 28 6.34 -23.92 -7.81
N PRO A 29 5.65 -25.07 -7.81
CA PRO A 29 4.76 -25.44 -8.92
C PRO A 29 3.49 -24.59 -8.97
N HIS A 30 3.07 -24.05 -7.81
CA HIS A 30 1.88 -23.22 -7.68
C HIS A 30 2.06 -22.24 -6.52
N LEU A 31 1.72 -20.97 -6.75
CA LEU A 31 1.68 -19.93 -5.71
C LEU A 31 0.23 -19.46 -5.57
N VAL A 32 -0.28 -19.51 -4.34
CA VAL A 32 -1.61 -18.98 -4.00
C VAL A 32 -1.54 -17.50 -3.66
N THR A 33 -2.62 -16.77 -3.93
CA THR A 33 -2.76 -15.38 -3.48
C THR A 33 -2.86 -15.33 -1.96
N GLY A 34 -2.08 -14.44 -1.35
CA GLY A 34 -2.10 -14.20 0.09
C GLY A 34 -1.03 -13.20 0.49
N SER A 35 -0.91 -12.99 1.80
CA SER A 35 0.18 -12.22 2.37
C SER A 35 0.77 -12.96 3.57
N TRP A 36 1.92 -12.51 4.04
CA TRP A 36 2.51 -12.96 5.29
C TRP A 36 1.65 -12.64 6.54
N VAL A 37 0.66 -11.75 6.42
CA VAL A 37 -0.30 -11.43 7.48
C VAL A 37 -1.55 -12.30 7.29
N TYR A 38 -1.74 -13.26 8.20
CA TYR A 38 -2.86 -14.22 8.20
C TYR A 38 -3.03 -15.08 6.93
N GLY A 39 -2.09 -15.06 5.98
CA GLY A 39 -2.23 -15.81 4.72
C GLY A 39 -3.26 -15.23 3.75
N THR A 40 -3.82 -14.05 4.03
CA THR A 40 -4.89 -13.43 3.22
C THR A 40 -4.55 -11.96 2.90
N LEU A 41 -5.41 -11.30 2.13
CA LEU A 41 -5.31 -9.86 1.85
C LEU A 41 -6.19 -9.00 2.78
N SER A 42 -6.84 -9.60 3.79
CA SER A 42 -7.83 -8.93 4.64
C SER A 42 -7.29 -7.72 5.40
N THR A 43 -5.97 -7.64 5.57
CA THR A 43 -5.28 -6.48 6.11
C THR A 43 -5.50 -5.22 5.28
N TRP A 44 -5.65 -5.32 3.95
CA TRP A 44 -5.75 -4.18 3.03
C TRP A 44 -7.07 -4.09 2.27
N ILE A 45 -7.93 -5.12 2.30
CA ILE A 45 -9.21 -5.14 1.58
C ILE A 45 -10.27 -5.96 2.32
N GLY A 46 -11.55 -5.65 2.09
CA GLY A 46 -12.71 -6.43 2.58
C GLY A 46 -13.49 -5.74 3.69
N ASP A 47 -12.89 -4.76 4.36
CA ASP A 47 -13.55 -3.86 5.30
C ASP A 47 -14.17 -2.66 4.57
N THR A 48 -15.27 -2.11 5.10
CA THR A 48 -16.06 -1.04 4.44
C THR A 48 -15.21 0.18 4.13
N ASP A 49 -14.41 0.63 5.10
CA ASP A 49 -13.59 1.83 4.97
C ASP A 49 -12.45 1.61 3.97
N LYS A 50 -11.82 0.44 3.99
CA LYS A 50 -10.77 0.05 3.03
C LYS A 50 -11.32 -0.05 1.61
N ASN A 51 -12.49 -0.66 1.46
CA ASN A 51 -13.15 -0.79 0.16
C ASN A 51 -13.49 0.60 -0.40
N ARG A 52 -13.97 1.52 0.46
CA ARG A 52 -14.24 2.89 0.06
C ARG A 52 -12.97 3.61 -0.41
N ALA A 53 -11.84 3.43 0.28
CA ALA A 53 -10.56 3.95 -0.17
C ALA A 53 -10.14 3.39 -1.53
N TRP A 54 -10.35 2.09 -1.77
CA TRP A 54 -10.06 1.44 -3.06
C TRP A 54 -10.93 1.97 -4.20
N GLU A 55 -12.21 2.25 -3.94
CA GLU A 55 -13.10 2.90 -4.92
C GLU A 55 -12.57 4.27 -5.32
N MET A 56 -12.18 5.10 -4.33
CA MET A 56 -11.62 6.44 -4.59
C MET A 56 -10.32 6.37 -5.40
N LEU A 57 -9.43 5.41 -5.11
CA LEU A 57 -8.21 5.18 -5.89
C LEU A 57 -8.53 4.71 -7.31
N GLY A 58 -9.52 3.83 -7.46
CA GLY A 58 -9.99 3.34 -8.75
C GLY A 58 -10.49 4.47 -9.65
N ASP A 59 -11.31 5.36 -9.11
CA ASP A 59 -11.80 6.56 -9.82
C ASP A 59 -10.64 7.47 -10.26
N ALA A 60 -9.68 7.71 -9.36
CA ALA A 60 -8.50 8.53 -9.65
C ALA A 60 -7.62 7.89 -10.72
N LYS A 61 -7.41 6.57 -10.66
CA LYS A 61 -6.64 5.82 -11.66
C LYS A 61 -7.31 5.81 -13.04
N ILE A 62 -8.63 5.65 -13.10
CA ILE A 62 -9.38 5.76 -14.37
C ILE A 62 -9.20 7.16 -14.98
N CYS A 63 -9.26 8.21 -14.15
CA CYS A 63 -9.02 9.58 -14.58
C CYS A 63 -7.60 9.75 -15.12
N TYR A 64 -6.60 9.28 -14.37
CA TYR A 64 -5.19 9.27 -14.77
C TYR A 64 -5.00 8.57 -16.13
N ASP A 65 -5.46 7.32 -16.27
CA ASP A 65 -5.29 6.53 -17.49
C ASP A 65 -5.93 7.23 -18.70
N ARG A 66 -7.09 7.89 -18.52
CA ARG A 66 -7.75 8.67 -19.57
C ARG A 66 -6.93 9.88 -20.01
N VAL A 67 -6.44 10.68 -19.06
CA VAL A 67 -5.68 11.91 -19.36
C VAL A 67 -4.33 11.58 -20.01
N VAL A 68 -3.64 10.57 -19.48
CA VAL A 68 -2.32 10.13 -19.92
C VAL A 68 -2.37 9.50 -21.32
N SER A 69 -3.42 8.71 -21.63
CA SER A 69 -3.64 8.15 -22.97
C SER A 69 -4.12 9.20 -23.99
N GLY A 70 -4.80 10.26 -23.53
CA GLY A 70 -5.24 11.37 -24.37
C GLY A 70 -4.10 12.27 -24.87
N GLY A 71 -2.89 12.16 -24.31
CA GLY A 71 -1.71 12.92 -24.74
C GLY A 71 -1.77 14.41 -24.40
N ALA A 72 -2.62 14.81 -23.44
CA ALA A 72 -2.82 16.21 -23.06
C ALA A 72 -1.70 16.77 -22.17
N LEU A 73 -0.89 15.91 -21.56
CA LEU A 73 0.18 16.28 -20.62
C LEU A 73 1.54 16.34 -21.31
N SER A 74 2.37 17.30 -20.91
CA SER A 74 3.80 17.26 -21.19
C SER A 74 4.48 16.04 -20.53
N ASP A 75 5.72 15.75 -20.92
CA ASP A 75 6.48 14.65 -20.32
C ASP A 75 6.72 14.88 -18.82
N GLU A 76 7.01 16.12 -18.42
CA GLU A 76 7.20 16.49 -17.01
C GLU A 76 5.89 16.37 -16.21
N GLN A 77 4.76 16.78 -16.78
CA GLN A 77 3.44 16.64 -16.14
C GLN A 77 3.06 15.15 -15.99
N ARG A 78 3.37 14.32 -16.98
CA ARG A 78 3.16 12.87 -16.93
C ARG A 78 4.02 12.23 -15.84
N GLU A 79 5.28 12.61 -15.73
CA GLU A 79 6.18 12.12 -14.67
C GLU A 79 5.65 12.51 -13.29
N GLN A 80 5.27 13.78 -13.09
CA GLN A 80 4.68 14.22 -11.83
C GLN A 80 3.40 13.45 -11.51
N ALA A 81 2.48 13.30 -12.48
CA ALA A 81 1.25 12.55 -12.28
C ALA A 81 1.52 11.08 -11.90
N THR A 82 2.56 10.47 -12.48
CA THR A 82 2.98 9.10 -12.16
C THR A 82 3.44 9.00 -10.70
N ILE A 83 4.22 9.98 -10.23
CA ILE A 83 4.68 10.04 -8.84
C ILE A 83 3.50 10.22 -7.88
N GLU A 84 2.57 11.13 -8.18
CA GLU A 84 1.38 11.36 -7.35
C GLU A 84 0.49 10.13 -7.27
N LEU A 85 0.29 9.42 -8.39
CA LEU A 85 -0.44 8.16 -8.39
C LEU A 85 0.27 7.10 -7.53
N ALA A 86 1.60 6.98 -7.64
CA ALA A 86 2.37 6.03 -6.83
C ALA A 86 2.27 6.32 -5.32
N ILE A 87 2.18 7.60 -4.93
CA ILE A 87 1.91 7.99 -3.53
C ILE A 87 0.52 7.51 -3.11
N CYS A 88 -0.50 7.70 -3.94
CA CYS A 88 -1.87 7.26 -3.66
C CYS A 88 -2.01 5.72 -3.60
N GLU A 89 -1.17 4.97 -4.31
CA GLU A 89 -1.16 3.50 -4.35
C GLU A 89 -0.45 2.84 -3.14
N GLY A 90 0.09 3.64 -2.21
CA GLY A 90 0.76 3.15 -1.01
C GLY A 90 -0.12 2.22 -0.16
N SER A 91 0.37 1.02 0.17
CA SER A 91 -0.40 0.04 0.96
C SER A 91 -0.67 0.49 2.40
N ASP A 92 0.15 1.41 2.94
CA ASP A 92 0.02 1.95 4.29
C ASP A 92 -1.35 2.60 4.51
N TRP A 93 -1.92 3.28 3.51
CA TRP A 93 -3.26 3.86 3.61
C TRP A 93 -4.28 2.80 4.06
N PHE A 94 -4.27 1.66 3.38
CA PHE A 94 -5.19 0.55 3.63
C PHE A 94 -4.86 -0.26 4.89
N TRP A 95 -3.64 -0.15 5.41
CA TRP A 95 -3.26 -0.72 6.71
C TRP A 95 -3.92 0.05 7.87
N TRP A 96 -4.00 1.38 7.74
CA TRP A 96 -4.49 2.25 8.80
C TRP A 96 -6.02 2.35 8.85
N PHE A 97 -6.71 2.29 7.72
CA PHE A 97 -8.18 2.48 7.70
C PHE A 97 -8.96 1.35 8.39
N GLY A 98 -10.15 1.72 8.90
CA GLY A 98 -11.08 0.82 9.58
C GLY A 98 -11.03 0.89 11.11
N ASP A 99 -11.87 0.10 11.76
CA ASP A 99 -12.17 0.17 13.19
C ASP A 99 -11.07 -0.37 14.13
N TYR A 100 -10.07 -1.06 13.59
CA TYR A 100 -8.99 -1.65 14.40
C TYR A 100 -8.02 -0.61 14.96
N ASN A 101 -7.72 0.44 14.21
CA ASN A 101 -6.71 1.42 14.59
C ASN A 101 -7.32 2.57 15.41
N SER A 102 -6.48 3.26 16.18
CA SER A 102 -6.91 4.40 17.00
C SER A 102 -7.42 5.55 16.14
N THR A 103 -8.48 6.23 16.59
CA THR A 103 -9.10 7.37 15.90
C THR A 103 -8.11 8.45 15.46
N ASP A 104 -7.18 8.86 16.31
CA ASP A 104 -6.23 9.93 16.00
C ASP A 104 -5.35 9.58 14.77
N ILE A 105 -4.75 8.39 14.79
CA ILE A 105 -3.92 7.90 13.67
C ILE A 105 -4.76 7.73 12.41
N VAL A 106 -5.96 7.16 12.52
CA VAL A 106 -6.84 6.99 11.35
C VAL A 106 -7.17 8.34 10.74
N SER A 107 -7.54 9.33 11.55
CA SER A 107 -7.84 10.69 11.07
C SER A 107 -6.67 11.32 10.32
N ASP A 108 -5.44 11.19 10.82
CA ASP A 108 -4.25 11.76 10.17
C ASP A 108 -4.01 11.11 8.79
N PHE A 109 -4.00 9.78 8.73
CA PHE A 109 -3.81 9.04 7.46
C PHE A 109 -4.96 9.26 6.48
N GLU A 110 -6.19 9.37 6.98
CA GLU A 110 -7.39 9.63 6.18
C GLU A 110 -7.32 10.99 5.47
N GLN A 111 -6.97 12.04 6.20
CA GLN A 111 -6.85 13.40 5.67
C GLN A 111 -5.71 13.50 4.66
N LEU A 112 -4.55 12.90 4.95
CA LEU A 112 -3.41 12.85 4.03
C LEU A 112 -3.76 12.09 2.75
N TYR A 113 -4.42 10.94 2.85
CA TYR A 113 -4.82 10.15 1.69
C TYR A 113 -5.76 10.92 0.76
N ARG A 114 -6.81 11.55 1.31
CA ARG A 114 -7.71 12.39 0.51
C ARG A 114 -6.99 13.56 -0.13
N SER A 115 -6.05 14.19 0.58
CA SER A 115 -5.25 15.30 0.05
C SER A 115 -4.39 14.87 -1.13
N ASN A 116 -3.76 13.69 -1.06
CA ASN A 116 -2.98 13.12 -2.17
C ASN A 116 -3.86 12.82 -3.39
N LEU A 117 -5.04 12.22 -3.19
CA LEU A 117 -5.99 12.00 -4.29
C LEU A 117 -6.42 13.32 -4.93
N GLN A 118 -6.77 14.33 -4.14
CA GLN A 118 -7.09 15.66 -4.68
C GLN A 118 -5.91 16.27 -5.44
N ASN A 119 -4.68 16.10 -4.95
CA ASN A 119 -3.48 16.59 -5.63
C ASN A 119 -3.27 15.92 -6.99
N LEU A 120 -3.46 14.60 -7.06
CA LEU A 120 -3.41 13.86 -8.32
C LEU A 120 -4.41 14.42 -9.34
N TYR A 121 -5.67 14.67 -8.95
CA TYR A 121 -6.65 15.30 -9.84
C TYR A 121 -6.18 16.68 -10.35
N ARG A 122 -5.64 17.52 -9.46
CA ARG A 122 -5.12 18.85 -9.83
C ARG A 122 -3.94 18.77 -10.81
N VAL A 123 -3.01 17.84 -10.59
CA VAL A 123 -1.87 17.61 -11.50
C VAL A 123 -2.34 17.13 -12.88
N LEU A 124 -3.45 16.39 -12.92
CA LEU A 124 -4.11 15.96 -14.16
C LEU A 124 -4.96 17.06 -14.82
N ASP A 125 -4.97 18.28 -14.28
CA ASP A 125 -5.83 19.40 -14.68
C ASP A 125 -7.33 19.05 -14.65
N MET A 126 -7.73 18.29 -13.63
CA MET A 126 -9.09 17.84 -13.39
C MET A 126 -9.58 18.31 -12.02
N GLU A 127 -10.87 18.63 -11.92
CA GLU A 127 -11.46 19.00 -10.63
C GLU A 127 -11.63 17.76 -9.74
N PRO A 128 -11.16 17.79 -8.47
CA PRO A 128 -11.36 16.67 -7.55
C PRO A 128 -12.85 16.42 -7.27
N PRO A 129 -13.31 15.16 -7.26
CA PRO A 129 -14.69 14.83 -6.88
C PRO A 129 -15.05 15.34 -5.47
N SER A 130 -16.28 15.80 -5.28
CA SER A 130 -16.74 16.40 -4.02
C SER A 130 -16.62 15.46 -2.82
N TYR A 131 -16.74 14.15 -3.03
CA TYR A 131 -16.63 13.16 -1.96
C TYR A 131 -15.21 13.11 -1.34
N LEU A 132 -14.19 13.67 -2.00
CA LEU A 132 -12.83 13.74 -1.44
C LEU A 132 -12.67 14.82 -0.37
N PHE A 133 -13.69 15.65 -0.15
CA PHE A 133 -13.70 16.69 0.89
C PHE A 133 -14.38 16.21 2.18
N ASP A 134 -15.13 15.12 2.11
CA ASP A 134 -15.81 14.50 3.24
C ASP A 134 -14.97 13.35 3.81
N SER A 135 -14.91 13.23 5.14
CA SER A 135 -14.24 12.10 5.78
C SER A 135 -14.99 10.79 5.54
N PHE A 136 -14.24 9.71 5.29
CA PHE A 136 -14.83 8.39 5.01
C PHE A 136 -14.51 7.30 6.04
N THR A 137 -13.56 7.52 6.94
CA THR A 137 -13.19 6.58 8.02
C THR A 137 -12.82 7.35 9.29
N PHE A 138 -13.09 6.76 10.46
CA PHE A 138 -12.95 7.44 11.76
C PHE A 138 -12.16 6.63 12.79
N GLY A 139 -11.76 5.40 12.47
CA GLY A 139 -11.14 4.49 13.42
C GLY A 139 -12.05 4.12 14.59
N GLY A 140 -11.45 3.68 15.69
CA GLY A 140 -12.19 3.38 16.92
C GLY A 140 -11.58 2.28 17.80
N GLY A 141 -10.46 1.70 17.39
CA GLY A 141 -9.84 0.59 18.07
C GLY A 141 -8.74 1.01 19.05
N SER A 142 -8.20 0.03 19.76
CA SER A 142 -7.08 0.20 20.69
C SER A 142 -6.04 -0.89 20.41
N PRO A 143 -5.32 -0.80 19.28
CA PRO A 143 -4.45 -1.87 18.82
C PRO A 143 -3.21 -2.01 19.71
N GLU A 144 -2.75 -3.25 19.90
CA GLU A 144 -1.48 -3.51 20.57
C GLU A 144 -0.32 -2.86 19.79
N MET A 145 0.69 -2.38 20.50
CA MET A 145 1.89 -1.74 19.91
C MET A 145 1.58 -0.60 18.92
N GLY A 146 0.45 0.10 19.08
CA GLY A 146 0.07 1.24 18.24
C GLY A 146 -0.36 0.89 16.81
N GLY A 147 -0.65 -0.39 16.53
CA GLY A 147 -1.16 -0.83 15.22
C GLY A 147 -0.10 -1.01 14.12
N ALA A 148 1.17 -0.68 14.40
CA ALA A 148 2.27 -0.76 13.42
C ALA A 148 2.67 -2.19 13.03
N MET A 149 2.31 -3.20 13.83
CA MET A 149 2.51 -4.60 13.51
C MET A 149 1.28 -5.42 13.89
N ARG A 150 0.78 -6.20 12.94
CA ARG A 150 -0.22 -7.25 13.19
C ARG A 150 0.48 -8.60 13.16
N THR A 151 0.51 -9.27 14.31
CA THR A 151 1.02 -10.64 14.40
C THR A 151 -0.05 -11.61 13.91
N GLY A 152 0.37 -12.60 13.14
CA GLY A 152 -0.48 -13.75 12.86
C GLY A 152 -0.74 -14.49 14.17
N ASN A 153 -1.93 -14.36 14.75
CA ASN A 153 -2.35 -15.24 15.82
C ASN A 153 -2.55 -16.64 15.24
N GLU A 154 -1.91 -17.63 15.86
CA GLU A 154 -2.15 -19.04 15.61
C GLU A 154 -3.62 -19.34 15.96
N SER A 155 -4.35 -19.88 14.99
CA SER A 155 -5.63 -20.55 15.19
C SER A 155 -5.45 -21.93 15.80
#